data_AF-A0A9E5AZW9-F1
#
_entry.id   AF-A0A9E5AZW9-F1
#
_cell.length_a   1.000
_cell.length_b   1.000
_cell.length_c   1.000
_cell.angle_alpha   90.00
_cell.angle_beta   90.00
_cell.angle_gamma   90.00
#
_symmetry.space_group_name_H-M   'P 1'
#
loop_
_entity.id
_entity.type
_entity.pdbx_description
1 polymer ?
#
loop_
_entity_poly.entity_id
_entity_poly.type
_entity_poly.pdbx_seq_one_letter_code
_entity_poly.pdbx_strand_id
1 'polypeptide(L)'
;MRELQSGIFETTETLPRSPSDIGPIHPYCLVGRLQRAEPEEAAARILTFSQNLGQWVGVSWKRLVEQMHTDYKLDREGTEALREYDRRCDVRQRHIVRSNLALLLIAVASIGLGLAINPIVGVAFCFIFVALHWSILGKMTPKKPVAPVRPNLPMSVIYFMGPQAVVNGIHELVKLGMLRTETIGAGDEEQTIFFPTAQLVTHLAA
;
A
#
# COMPACT_ATOMS: atom_id res chain seq x y z
N MET A 1 2.24 33.78 -12.82
CA MET A 1 1.86 32.77 -11.80
C MET A 1 3.11 32.41 -11.01
N ARG A 2 3.04 32.41 -9.68
CA ARG A 2 4.20 32.13 -8.83
C ARG A 2 4.25 30.63 -8.51
N GLU A 3 5.41 30.00 -8.72
CA GLU A 3 5.67 28.65 -8.28
C GLU A 3 6.04 28.67 -6.78
N LEU A 4 5.37 27.84 -5.98
CA LEU A 4 5.59 27.74 -4.53
C LEU A 4 6.59 26.63 -4.20
N GLN A 5 6.47 25.51 -4.91
CA GLN A 5 7.33 24.33 -4.86
C GLN A 5 7.34 23.71 -6.26
N SER A 6 8.33 22.86 -6.56
CA SER A 6 8.43 22.19 -7.87
C SER A 6 7.10 21.59 -8.32
N GLY A 7 6.51 22.16 -9.38
CA GLY A 7 5.24 21.74 -9.97
C GLY A 7 3.97 22.11 -9.19
N ILE A 8 4.06 23.01 -8.21
CA ILE A 8 2.94 23.52 -7.40
C ILE A 8 2.90 25.05 -7.50
N PHE A 9 1.75 25.59 -7.89
CA PHE A 9 1.60 26.99 -8.26
C PHE A 9 0.54 27.68 -7.41
N GLU A 10 0.79 28.93 -7.06
CA GLU A 10 -0.16 29.77 -6.33
C GLU A 10 -1.40 30.06 -7.19
N THR A 11 -2.60 29.92 -6.59
CA THR A 11 -3.83 30.36 -7.25
C THR A 11 -3.96 31.88 -7.18
N THR A 12 -4.43 32.50 -8.26
CA THR A 12 -4.80 33.92 -8.27
C THR A 12 -6.26 34.15 -7.88
N GLU A 13 -7.06 33.08 -7.85
CA GLU A 13 -8.50 33.16 -7.61
C GLU A 13 -8.81 33.01 -6.11
N THR A 14 -9.69 33.87 -5.61
CA THR A 14 -10.23 33.74 -4.25
C THR A 14 -11.36 32.71 -4.26
N LEU A 15 -11.13 31.57 -3.61
CA LEU A 15 -12.10 30.47 -3.52
C LEU A 15 -12.97 30.60 -2.25
N PRO A 16 -14.22 30.08 -2.27
CA PRO A 16 -15.24 30.41 -1.27
C PRO A 16 -14.98 29.89 0.15
N ARG A 17 -14.04 28.95 0.34
CA ARG A 17 -13.67 28.36 1.64
C ARG A 17 -12.18 28.11 1.70
N SER A 18 -11.59 27.89 2.87
CA SER A 18 -10.20 27.45 2.98
C SER A 18 -10.07 25.93 2.67
N PRO A 19 -8.88 25.44 2.29
CA PRO A 19 -8.67 24.01 2.05
C PRO A 19 -8.97 23.11 3.26
N SER A 20 -8.82 23.62 4.49
CA SER A 20 -9.17 22.89 5.71
C SER A 20 -10.67 22.75 5.94
N ASP A 21 -11.49 23.65 5.37
CA ASP A 21 -12.93 23.69 5.62
C ASP A 21 -13.72 22.63 4.84
N ILE A 22 -13.12 21.99 3.83
CA ILE A 22 -13.76 20.92 3.07
C ILE A 22 -13.64 19.53 3.75
N GLY A 23 -13.08 19.48 4.95
CA GLY A 23 -12.88 18.26 5.74
C GLY A 23 -11.63 17.48 5.32
N PRO A 24 -11.25 16.42 6.06
CA PRO A 24 -10.04 15.66 5.75
C PRO A 24 -10.17 14.97 4.38
N ILE A 25 -9.21 15.23 3.48
CA ILE A 25 -9.11 14.53 2.20
C ILE A 25 -8.14 13.37 2.38
N HIS A 26 -8.62 12.16 2.12
CA HIS A 26 -7.71 11.06 1.91
C HIS A 26 -7.03 11.26 0.55
N PRO A 27 -5.70 11.09 0.38
CA PRO A 27 -5.02 11.45 -0.87
C PRO A 27 -5.47 10.74 -2.16
N TYR A 28 -6.42 9.81 -2.06
CA TYR A 28 -6.86 8.95 -3.14
C TYR A 28 -8.39 8.82 -3.21
N CYS A 29 -9.14 9.47 -2.30
CA CYS A 29 -10.59 9.30 -2.27
C CYS A 29 -11.30 10.51 -1.64
N LEU A 30 -12.38 10.92 -2.30
CA LEU A 30 -13.37 11.89 -1.81
C LEU A 30 -14.73 11.19 -1.69
N VAL A 31 -14.81 10.22 -0.77
CA VAL A 31 -15.90 9.23 -0.68
C VAL A 31 -17.28 9.82 -0.96
N GLY A 32 -17.85 9.43 -2.10
CA GLY A 32 -19.25 9.73 -2.47
C GLY A 32 -19.53 11.18 -2.84
N ARG A 33 -18.50 12.03 -2.97
CA ARG A 33 -18.69 13.46 -3.29
C ARG A 33 -18.78 13.74 -4.79
N LEU A 34 -18.16 12.91 -5.63
CA LEU A 34 -18.18 13.10 -7.09
C LEU A 34 -18.81 11.91 -7.83
N GLN A 35 -19.50 11.02 -7.09
CA GLN A 35 -20.30 9.88 -7.57
C GLN A 35 -19.52 8.75 -8.27
N ARG A 36 -18.33 9.05 -8.81
CA ARG A 36 -17.48 8.10 -9.54
C ARG A 36 -16.06 8.12 -9.00
N ALA A 37 -15.44 6.94 -8.97
CA ALA A 37 -14.11 6.76 -8.38
C ALA A 37 -13.02 7.55 -9.12
N GLU A 38 -13.10 7.65 -10.45
CA GLU A 38 -12.10 8.33 -11.27
C GLU A 38 -11.98 9.84 -10.97
N PRO A 39 -13.06 10.65 -11.03
CA PRO A 39 -13.00 12.07 -10.66
C PRO A 39 -12.76 12.26 -9.15
N GLU A 40 -13.24 11.35 -8.29
CA GLU A 40 -12.96 11.42 -6.84
C GLU A 40 -11.47 11.32 -6.54
N GLU A 41 -10.78 10.35 -7.12
CA GLU A 41 -9.36 10.20 -6.92
C GLU A 41 -8.57 11.34 -7.58
N ALA A 42 -8.93 11.74 -8.80
CA ALA A 42 -8.29 12.85 -9.48
C ALA A 42 -8.35 14.15 -8.66
N ALA A 43 -9.54 14.49 -8.15
CA ALA A 43 -9.72 15.65 -7.27
C ALA A 43 -8.98 15.45 -5.93
N ALA A 44 -9.05 14.27 -5.31
CA ALA A 44 -8.35 13.99 -4.06
C ALA A 44 -6.84 14.28 -4.18
N ARG A 45 -6.20 13.78 -5.24
CA ARG A 45 -4.77 13.95 -5.49
C ARG A 45 -4.39 15.42 -5.63
N ILE A 46 -5.16 16.20 -6.39
CA ILE A 46 -4.92 17.63 -6.59
C ILE A 46 -5.14 18.41 -5.29
N LEU A 47 -6.27 18.19 -4.62
CA LEU A 47 -6.68 18.98 -3.44
C LEU A 47 -5.83 18.68 -2.20
N THR A 48 -5.22 17.49 -2.11
CA THR A 48 -4.31 17.13 -1.01
C THR A 48 -3.13 18.09 -0.93
N PHE A 49 -2.60 18.59 -2.05
CA PHE A 49 -1.55 19.62 -2.03
C PHE A 49 -2.04 20.92 -1.40
N SER A 50 -3.27 21.32 -1.70
CA SER A 50 -3.87 22.53 -1.12
C SER A 50 -4.07 22.37 0.39
N GLN A 51 -4.51 21.20 0.85
CA GLN A 51 -4.66 20.92 2.28
C GLN A 51 -3.32 20.90 3.02
N ASN A 52 -2.30 20.25 2.46
CA ASN A 52 -0.97 20.17 3.06
C ASN A 52 -0.29 21.54 3.19
N LEU A 53 -0.58 22.47 2.26
CA LEU A 53 -0.02 23.82 2.26
C LEU A 53 -0.89 24.85 2.98
N GLY A 54 -2.13 24.49 3.37
CA GLY A 54 -3.08 25.40 3.99
C GLY A 54 -3.59 26.52 3.07
N GLN A 55 -3.34 26.43 1.76
CA GLN A 55 -3.76 27.41 0.77
C GLN A 55 -4.11 26.71 -0.55
N TRP A 56 -5.00 27.30 -1.34
CA TRP A 56 -5.35 26.75 -2.64
C TRP A 56 -4.21 26.89 -3.63
N VAL A 57 -3.90 25.78 -4.30
CA VAL A 57 -2.81 25.71 -5.27
C VAL A 57 -3.25 25.00 -6.55
N GLY A 58 -2.59 25.35 -7.65
CA GLY A 58 -2.60 24.57 -8.87
C GLY A 58 -1.48 23.54 -8.85
N VAL A 59 -1.72 22.40 -9.49
CA VAL A 59 -0.77 21.28 -9.53
C VAL A 59 -0.45 20.95 -10.98
N SER A 60 0.83 20.87 -11.33
CA SER A 60 1.22 20.51 -12.69
C SER A 60 1.00 19.02 -12.97
N TRP A 61 0.77 18.70 -14.24
CA TRP A 61 0.68 17.32 -14.70
C TRP A 61 1.92 16.52 -14.33
N LYS A 62 3.11 17.11 -14.52
CA LYS A 62 4.39 16.50 -14.13
C LYS A 62 4.39 16.12 -12.65
N ARG A 63 3.92 17.00 -11.77
CA ARG A 63 3.85 16.75 -10.32
C ARG A 63 2.89 15.61 -9.97
N LEU A 64 1.74 15.54 -10.62
CA LEU A 64 0.78 14.44 -10.46
C LEU A 64 1.37 13.10 -10.92
N VAL A 65 2.08 13.09 -12.04
CA VAL A 65 2.77 11.88 -12.54
C VAL A 65 3.87 11.42 -11.57
N GLU A 66 4.67 12.34 -11.04
CA GLU A 66 5.68 12.03 -10.01
C GLU A 66 5.04 11.41 -8.75
N GLN A 67 3.90 11.95 -8.31
CA GLN A 67 3.14 11.41 -7.19
C GLN A 67 2.69 9.96 -7.48
N MET A 68 2.04 9.72 -8.61
CA MET A 68 1.60 8.37 -9.01
C MET A 68 2.77 7.39 -9.15
N HIS A 69 3.90 7.84 -9.70
CA HIS A 69 5.10 7.01 -9.81
C HIS A 69 5.67 6.64 -8.44
N THR A 70 5.63 7.58 -7.50
CA THR A 70 6.02 7.34 -6.10
C THR A 70 5.09 6.30 -5.46
N ASP A 71 3.78 6.40 -5.68
CA ASP A 71 2.81 5.41 -5.19
C ASP A 71 3.10 4.00 -5.72
N TYR A 72 3.40 3.87 -7.02
CA TYR A 72 3.79 2.59 -7.62
C TYR A 72 5.08 2.02 -7.03
N LYS A 73 6.08 2.88 -6.81
CA LYS A 73 7.35 2.46 -6.22
C LYS A 73 7.14 1.91 -4.80
N LEU A 74 6.37 2.62 -3.97
CA LEU A 74 6.06 2.21 -2.60
C LEU A 74 5.26 0.90 -2.57
N ASP A 75 4.29 0.73 -3.47
CA ASP A 75 3.53 -0.52 -3.57
C ASP A 75 4.40 -1.70 -3.99
N ARG A 76 5.28 -1.48 -4.99
CA ARG A 76 6.23 -2.50 -5.45
C ARG A 76 7.15 -2.94 -4.31
N GLU A 77 7.77 -1.98 -3.60
CA GLU A 77 8.65 -2.25 -2.46
C GLU A 77 7.91 -2.98 -1.33
N GLY A 78 6.67 -2.58 -1.03
CA GLY A 78 5.83 -3.26 -0.04
C GLY A 78 5.46 -4.69 -0.44
N THR A 79 5.15 -4.91 -1.72
CA THR A 79 4.84 -6.23 -2.28
C THR A 79 6.07 -7.14 -2.30
N GLU A 80 7.23 -6.63 -2.69
CA GLU A 80 8.50 -7.37 -2.67
C GLU A 80 8.90 -7.76 -1.25
N ALA A 81 8.77 -6.85 -0.29
CA ALA A 81 9.01 -7.14 1.12
C ALA A 81 8.09 -8.26 1.64
N LEU A 82 6.82 -8.26 1.25
CA LEU A 82 5.89 -9.33 1.63
C LEU A 82 6.23 -10.67 0.96
N ARG A 83 6.58 -10.67 -0.33
CA ARG A 83 7.02 -11.91 -1.02
C ARG A 83 8.27 -12.50 -0.39
N GLU A 84 9.22 -11.66 0.00
CA GLU A 84 10.43 -12.09 0.70
C GLU A 84 10.11 -12.61 2.11
N TYR A 85 9.19 -11.97 2.82
CA TYR A 85 8.66 -12.46 4.09
C TYR A 85 8.04 -13.86 3.94
N ASP A 86 7.17 -14.06 2.95
CA ASP A 86 6.50 -15.33 2.67
C ASP A 86 7.52 -16.41 2.30
N ARG A 87 8.52 -16.08 1.47
CA ARG A 87 9.62 -16.98 1.11
C ARG A 87 10.39 -17.44 2.36
N ARG A 88 10.69 -16.54 3.30
CA ARG A 88 11.36 -16.90 4.55
C ARG A 88 10.48 -17.81 5.43
N CYS A 89 9.18 -17.55 5.46
CA CYS A 89 8.23 -18.39 6.21
C CYS A 89 8.15 -19.79 5.60
N ASP A 90 8.05 -19.90 4.27
CA ASP A 90 7.99 -21.17 3.55
C ASP A 90 9.28 -21.99 3.71
N VAL A 91 10.46 -21.38 3.52
CA VAL A 91 11.76 -22.06 3.75
C VAL A 91 11.83 -22.58 5.18
N ARG A 92 11.46 -21.75 6.17
CA ARG A 92 11.46 -22.15 7.57
C ARG A 92 10.49 -23.30 7.83
N GLN A 93 9.29 -23.23 7.27
CA GLN A 93 8.28 -24.27 7.41
C GLN A 93 8.75 -25.59 6.79
N ARG A 94 9.39 -25.55 5.61
CA ARG A 94 10.02 -26.73 4.99
C ARG A 94 11.12 -27.33 5.85
N HIS A 95 11.95 -26.50 6.50
CA HIS A 95 12.96 -26.99 7.44
C HIS A 95 12.32 -27.67 8.66
N ILE A 96 11.30 -27.05 9.27
CA ILE A 96 10.58 -27.64 10.41
C ILE A 96 9.95 -28.99 10.03
N VAL A 97 9.27 -29.07 8.88
CA VAL A 97 8.65 -30.31 8.39
C VAL A 97 9.71 -31.39 8.15
N ARG A 98 10.84 -31.06 7.50
CA ARG A 98 11.93 -32.02 7.26
C ARG A 98 12.57 -32.50 8.57
N SER A 99 12.83 -31.60 9.52
CA SER A 99 13.39 -31.96 10.82
C SER A 99 12.44 -32.86 11.63
N ASN A 100 11.15 -32.56 11.63
CA ASN A 100 10.15 -33.39 12.31
C ASN A 100 10.01 -34.77 11.65
N LEU A 101 10.03 -34.83 10.31
CA LEU A 101 10.01 -36.11 9.59
C LEU A 101 11.24 -36.97 9.90
N ALA A 102 12.44 -36.38 9.91
CA ALA A 102 13.67 -37.09 10.24
C ALA A 102 13.65 -37.64 11.68
N LEU A 103 13.20 -36.83 12.64
CA LEU A 103 13.02 -37.27 14.03
C LEU A 103 12.02 -38.43 14.13
N LEU A 104 10.89 -38.34 13.43
CA LEU A 104 9.89 -39.42 13.42
C LEU A 104 10.48 -40.73 12.89
N LEU A 105 11.26 -40.69 11.79
CA LEU A 105 11.90 -41.89 11.23
C LEU A 105 12.90 -42.52 12.21
N ILE A 106 13.71 -41.72 12.90
CA ILE A 106 14.64 -42.20 13.93
C ILE A 106 13.89 -42.85 15.09
N ALA A 107 12.75 -42.27 15.51
CA ALA A 107 11.90 -42.82 16.57
C ALA A 107 11.41 -44.22 16.21
N VAL A 108 10.83 -44.36 15.01
CA VAL A 108 10.27 -45.62 14.52
C VAL A 108 11.35 -46.70 14.45
N ALA A 109 12.53 -46.37 13.91
CA ALA A 109 13.66 -47.30 13.84
C ALA A 109 14.14 -47.73 15.24
N SER A 110 14.24 -46.79 16.19
CA SER A 110 14.69 -47.06 17.56
C SER A 110 13.71 -47.93 18.34
N ILE A 111 12.40 -47.68 18.19
CA ILE A 111 11.35 -48.48 18.81
C ILE A 111 11.36 -49.90 18.22
N GLY A 112 11.45 -50.03 16.89
CA GLY A 112 11.53 -51.33 16.23
C GLY A 112 12.72 -52.17 16.70
N LEU A 113 13.91 -51.55 16.78
CA LEU A 113 15.10 -52.21 17.32
C LEU A 113 14.94 -52.58 18.81
N GLY A 114 14.38 -51.67 19.61
CA GLY A 114 14.11 -51.92 21.02
C GLY A 114 13.18 -53.11 21.24
N LEU A 115 12.07 -53.19 20.49
CA LEU A 115 11.11 -54.30 20.56
C LEU A 115 11.74 -55.64 20.15
N ALA A 116 12.66 -55.64 19.18
CA ALA A 116 13.37 -56.85 18.76
C ALA A 116 14.32 -57.38 19.84
N ILE A 117 14.87 -56.50 20.69
CA ILE A 117 15.77 -56.87 21.78
C ILE A 117 14.97 -57.22 23.04
N ASN A 118 14.03 -56.36 23.45
CA ASN A 118 13.19 -56.53 24.63
C ASN A 118 11.94 -55.61 24.57
N PRO A 119 10.72 -56.14 24.71
CA PRO A 119 9.50 -55.34 24.58
C PRO A 119 9.39 -54.19 25.60
N ILE A 120 9.90 -54.37 26.83
CA ILE A 120 9.89 -53.33 27.87
C ILE A 120 10.81 -52.16 27.46
N VAL A 121 11.96 -52.47 26.84
CA VAL A 121 12.92 -51.48 26.36
C VAL A 121 12.33 -50.67 25.20
N GLY A 122 11.62 -51.32 24.28
CA GLY A 122 10.92 -50.63 23.19
C GLY A 122 9.87 -49.62 23.69
N VAL A 123 9.08 -49.99 24.69
CA VAL A 123 8.09 -49.08 25.32
C VAL A 123 8.76 -47.91 26.03
N ALA A 124 9.85 -48.16 26.77
CA ALA A 124 10.61 -47.10 27.44
C ALA A 124 11.19 -46.08 26.44
N PHE A 125 11.74 -46.54 25.31
CA PHE A 125 12.22 -45.66 24.24
C PHE A 125 11.09 -44.80 23.66
N CYS A 126 9.88 -45.35 23.50
CA CYS A 126 8.73 -44.60 23.01
C CYS A 126 8.38 -43.41 23.93
N PHE A 127 8.37 -43.62 25.25
CA PHE A 127 8.11 -42.54 26.22
C PHE A 127 9.21 -41.48 26.24
N ILE A 128 10.49 -41.90 26.20
CA ILE A 128 11.63 -40.98 26.14
C ILE A 128 11.53 -40.13 24.88
N PHE A 129 11.18 -40.73 23.74
CA PHE A 129 11.09 -40.02 22.47
C PHE A 129 9.94 -39.01 22.47
N VAL A 130 8.75 -39.37 22.98
CA VAL A 130 7.63 -38.43 23.11
C VAL A 130 7.99 -37.25 24.01
N ALA A 131 8.63 -37.51 25.16
CA ALA A 131 9.07 -36.46 26.09
C ALA A 131 10.13 -35.54 25.46
N LEU A 132 11.10 -36.11 24.75
CA LEU A 132 12.14 -35.36 24.07
C LEU A 132 11.56 -34.54 22.91
N HIS A 133 10.65 -35.13 22.12
CA HIS A 133 9.96 -34.47 21.02
C HIS A 133 9.14 -33.27 21.53
N TRP A 134 8.39 -33.45 22.62
CA TRP A 134 7.63 -32.36 23.25
C TRP A 134 8.55 -31.25 23.79
N SER A 135 9.68 -31.60 24.41
CA SER A 135 10.66 -30.64 24.93
C SER A 135 11.36 -29.85 23.81
N ILE A 136 11.68 -30.52 22.69
CA ILE A 136 12.31 -29.89 21.53
C ILE A 136 11.30 -29.03 20.76
N LEU A 137 10.12 -29.53 20.42
CA LEU A 137 9.10 -28.73 19.72
C LEU A 137 8.57 -27.57 20.55
N GLY A 138 8.38 -27.77 21.86
CA GLY A 138 7.93 -26.72 22.77
C GLY A 138 8.92 -25.54 22.83
N LYS A 139 10.22 -25.81 22.64
CA LYS A 139 11.27 -24.77 22.56
C LYS A 139 11.47 -24.21 21.15
N MET A 140 11.00 -24.92 20.13
CA MET A 140 11.07 -24.50 18.73
C MET A 140 9.85 -23.72 18.26
N THR A 141 8.96 -23.23 19.15
CA THR A 141 7.91 -22.27 18.74
C THR A 141 8.59 -21.07 18.10
N PRO A 142 8.60 -21.00 16.76
CA PRO A 142 9.47 -20.07 16.09
C PRO A 142 8.84 -18.70 16.30
N LYS A 143 9.60 -17.72 16.85
CA LYS A 143 9.12 -16.33 16.83
C LYS A 143 8.78 -16.01 15.38
N LYS A 144 7.49 -15.82 15.10
CA LYS A 144 7.01 -15.49 13.76
C LYS A 144 7.76 -14.21 13.37
N PRO A 145 8.43 -14.18 12.22
CA PRO A 145 9.06 -12.95 11.78
C PRO A 145 7.99 -11.84 11.79
N VAL A 146 8.38 -10.64 12.19
CA VAL A 146 7.48 -9.49 12.15
C VAL A 146 7.19 -9.22 10.68
N ALA A 147 5.91 -9.26 10.30
CA ALA A 147 5.53 -8.94 8.94
C ALA A 147 5.94 -7.49 8.64
N PRO A 148 6.46 -7.19 7.43
CA PRO A 148 6.65 -5.80 7.04
C PRO A 148 5.30 -5.09 7.17
N VAL A 149 5.28 -3.96 7.88
CA VAL A 149 4.11 -3.09 7.90
C VAL A 149 3.98 -2.60 6.47
N ARG A 150 2.92 -3.01 5.77
CA ARG A 150 2.61 -2.36 4.49
C ARG A 150 2.43 -0.88 4.81
N PRO A 151 3.12 0.04 4.10
CA PRO A 151 2.66 1.41 4.12
C PRO A 151 1.16 1.36 3.83
N ASN A 152 0.36 2.11 4.59
CA ASN A 152 -1.09 2.12 4.45
C ASN A 152 -1.40 2.78 3.10
N LEU A 153 -1.18 2.02 2.03
CA LEU A 153 -1.46 2.38 0.65
C LEU A 153 -2.95 2.09 0.52
N PRO A 154 -3.78 3.14 0.51
CA PRO A 154 -5.21 2.97 0.40
C PRO A 154 -5.55 2.43 -1.00
N MET A 155 -6.78 1.97 -1.15
CA MET A 155 -7.33 1.50 -2.42
C MET A 155 -7.42 2.65 -3.42
N SER A 156 -6.31 2.93 -4.10
CA SER A 156 -6.26 3.82 -5.25
C SER A 156 -6.76 3.09 -6.49
N VAL A 157 -7.58 3.77 -7.29
CA VAL A 157 -8.10 3.31 -8.58
C VAL A 157 -6.97 3.00 -9.56
N ILE A 158 -5.76 3.57 -9.40
CA ILE A 158 -4.63 3.29 -10.29
C ILE A 158 -4.20 1.83 -10.23
N TYR A 159 -4.38 1.15 -9.09
CA TYR A 159 -4.00 -0.25 -8.95
C TYR A 159 -4.99 -1.19 -9.65
N PHE A 160 -6.22 -0.75 -9.89
CA PHE A 160 -7.26 -1.54 -10.56
C PHE A 160 -7.40 -1.19 -12.04
N MET A 161 -7.29 0.10 -12.39
CA MET A 161 -7.60 0.64 -13.71
C MET A 161 -6.42 1.33 -14.40
N GLY A 162 -5.26 1.38 -13.73
CA GLY A 162 -4.07 2.09 -14.22
C GLY A 162 -4.15 3.61 -14.07
N PRO A 163 -3.07 4.33 -14.43
CA PRO A 163 -3.02 5.80 -14.31
C PRO A 163 -4.04 6.50 -15.22
N GLN A 164 -4.55 5.81 -16.24
CA GLN A 164 -5.58 6.33 -17.15
C GLN A 164 -6.88 6.69 -16.40
N ALA A 165 -7.19 6.02 -15.29
CA ALA A 165 -8.36 6.39 -14.50
C ALA A 165 -8.24 7.81 -13.92
N VAL A 166 -7.06 8.22 -13.46
CA VAL A 166 -6.81 9.60 -13.00
C VAL A 166 -6.91 10.58 -14.16
N VAL A 167 -6.36 10.23 -15.34
CA VAL A 167 -6.49 11.06 -16.56
C VAL A 167 -7.96 11.28 -16.93
N ASN A 168 -8.76 10.20 -16.93
CA ASN A 168 -10.19 10.26 -17.24
C ASN A 168 -10.93 11.12 -16.22
N GLY A 169 -10.61 10.99 -14.93
CA GLY A 169 -11.17 11.81 -13.87
C GLY A 169 -10.85 13.29 -14.05
N ILE A 170 -9.61 13.65 -14.39
CA ILE A 170 -9.22 15.03 -14.68
C ILE A 170 -9.99 15.57 -15.89
N HIS A 171 -10.05 14.83 -16.99
CA HIS A 171 -10.80 15.24 -18.17
C HIS A 171 -12.28 15.49 -17.85
N GLU A 172 -12.90 14.64 -17.04
CA GLU A 172 -14.29 14.80 -16.60
C GLU A 172 -14.46 16.06 -15.74
N LEU A 173 -13.58 16.28 -14.77
CA LEU A 173 -13.62 17.47 -13.91
C LEU A 173 -13.40 18.77 -14.70
N VAL A 174 -12.50 18.78 -15.68
CA VAL A 174 -12.28 19.93 -16.57
C VAL A 174 -13.53 20.19 -17.41
N LYS A 175 -14.12 19.14 -17.99
CA LYS A 175 -15.36 19.23 -18.77
C LYS A 175 -16.53 19.78 -17.94
N LEU A 176 -16.59 19.45 -16.66
CA LEU A 176 -17.62 19.92 -15.73
C LEU A 176 -17.36 21.33 -15.16
N GLY A 177 -16.25 21.98 -15.51
CA GLY A 177 -15.86 23.28 -14.97
C GLY A 177 -15.38 23.23 -13.51
N MET A 178 -15.12 22.03 -12.99
CA MET A 178 -14.65 21.79 -11.62
C MET A 178 -13.12 21.93 -11.50
N LEU A 179 -12.40 21.80 -12.60
CA LEU A 179 -10.99 22.15 -12.72
C LEU A 179 -10.78 23.16 -13.84
N ARG A 180 -9.94 24.17 -13.59
CA ARG A 180 -9.41 25.06 -14.62
C ARG A 180 -8.02 24.56 -15.00
N THR A 181 -7.72 24.57 -16.30
CA THR A 181 -6.38 24.28 -16.83
C THR A 181 -5.69 25.57 -17.25
N GLU A 182 -4.42 25.72 -16.87
CA GLU A 182 -3.54 26.75 -17.39
C GLU A 182 -2.25 26.12 -17.89
N THR A 183 -1.66 26.71 -18.92
CA THR A 183 -0.40 26.24 -19.47
C THR A 183 0.67 27.29 -19.23
N ILE A 184 1.80 26.88 -18.65
CA ILE A 184 2.99 27.73 -18.49
C ILE A 184 4.15 27.13 -19.26
N GLY A 185 5.02 28.00 -19.77
CA GLY A 185 6.23 27.62 -20.48
C GLY A 185 6.07 27.78 -21.98
N ALA A 186 7.10 27.41 -22.72
CA ALA A 186 7.10 27.38 -24.17
C ALA A 186 7.94 26.20 -24.65
N GLY A 187 7.51 25.56 -25.74
CA GLY A 187 8.21 24.41 -26.33
C GLY A 187 8.25 23.20 -25.38
N ASP A 188 9.43 22.62 -25.22
CA ASP A 188 9.62 21.36 -24.46
C ASP A 188 9.42 21.50 -22.93
N GLU A 189 9.34 22.74 -22.42
CA GLU A 189 9.09 23.02 -21.01
C GLU A 189 7.62 23.36 -20.71
N GLU A 190 6.72 23.15 -21.69
CA GLU A 190 5.30 23.38 -21.51
C GLU A 190 4.71 22.47 -20.42
N GLN A 191 4.07 23.07 -19.42
CA GLN A 191 3.42 22.36 -18.32
C GLN A 191 1.96 22.76 -18.21
N THR A 192 1.07 21.77 -18.26
CA THR A 192 -0.34 21.92 -17.91
C THR A 192 -0.52 21.88 -16.41
N ILE A 193 -1.26 22.83 -15.87
CA ILE A 193 -1.51 23.02 -14.44
C ILE A 193 -3.01 22.99 -14.20
N PHE A 194 -3.43 22.25 -13.18
CA PHE A 194 -4.83 22.08 -12.81
C PHE A 194 -5.12 22.87 -11.54
N PHE A 195 -6.06 23.80 -11.61
CA PHE A 195 -6.55 24.61 -10.49
C PHE A 195 -7.95 24.16 -10.08
N PRO A 196 -8.23 23.99 -8.78
CA PRO A 196 -9.61 23.83 -8.31
C PRO A 196 -10.40 25.11 -8.56
N THR A 197 -11.64 24.97 -9.02
CA THR A 197 -12.55 26.12 -9.22
C THR A 197 -13.47 26.30 -8.02
N ALA A 198 -14.10 27.47 -7.92
CA ALA A 198 -15.12 27.73 -6.91
C ALA A 198 -16.26 26.71 -6.96
N GLN A 199 -16.61 26.20 -8.15
CA GLN A 199 -17.62 25.18 -8.33
C GLN A 199 -17.24 23.86 -7.64
N LEU A 200 -16.01 23.38 -7.83
CA LEU A 200 -15.53 22.18 -7.15
C LEU A 200 -15.53 22.36 -5.64
N VAL A 201 -14.98 23.49 -5.15
CA VAL A 201 -14.91 23.77 -3.71
C VAL A 201 -16.30 23.82 -3.08
N THR A 202 -17.25 24.52 -3.70
CA THR A 202 -18.64 24.58 -3.23
C THR A 202 -19.31 23.21 -3.26
N HIS A 203 -19.08 22.41 -4.31
CA HIS A 203 -19.66 21.07 -4.44
C HIS A 203 -19.17 20.12 -3.35
N LEU A 204 -17.88 20.17 -3.01
CA LEU A 204 -17.31 19.35 -1.94
C LEU A 204 -17.72 19.82 -0.53
N ALA A 205 -18.23 21.04 -0.43
CA ALA A 205 -18.59 21.72 0.81
C ALA A 205 -20.06 21.56 1.22
N ALA A 206 -20.88 21.02 0.32
CA ALA A 206 -22.30 20.71 0.52
C ALA A 206 -22.47 19.35 1.20
#